data_AF-A0A2G8E371-F1
#
_entry.id   AF-A0A2G8E371-F1
#
_cell.length_a   1.000
_cell.length_b   1.000
_cell.length_c   1.000
_cell.angle_alpha   90.00
_cell.angle_beta   90.00
_cell.angle_gamma   90.00
#
_symmetry.space_group_name_H-M   'P 1'
#
loop_
_entity.id
_entity.type
_entity.pdbx_description
1 polymer ?
#
loop_
_entity_poly.entity_id
_entity_poly.type
_entity_poly.pdbx_seq_one_letter_code
_entity_poly.pdbx_strand_id
1 'polypeptide(L)'
;MKIKNTALLLVAITLISGCVDYRWVKAGMSEHDRQVQLTACEAKALKDLPPDNQVENSRSELSLKDKTDDKKLDENKETYNRITDANASQRDVLIDNCMYQKGWDKVAVN
;
A
#
# COMPACT_ATOMS: atom_id res chain seq x y z
N MET A 1 46.94 3.30 -7.34
CA MET A 1 45.65 2.66 -7.68
C MET A 1 44.98 3.46 -8.81
N LYS A 2 44.89 2.90 -10.01
CA LYS A 2 44.12 3.53 -11.11
C LYS A 2 42.66 3.13 -10.90
N ILE A 3 41.84 4.03 -10.34
CA ILE A 3 40.39 3.87 -10.35
C ILE A 3 40.02 3.87 -11.84
N LYS A 4 39.76 2.70 -12.40
CA LYS A 4 39.42 2.54 -13.82
C LYS A 4 38.14 3.35 -14.06
N ASN A 5 38.17 4.27 -15.03
CA ASN A 5 37.05 5.12 -15.46
C ASN A 5 35.70 4.38 -15.61
N THR A 6 35.75 3.06 -15.81
CA THR A 6 34.59 2.15 -15.84
C THR A 6 33.78 2.11 -14.53
N ALA A 7 34.43 2.21 -13.37
CA ALA A 7 33.73 2.19 -12.07
C ALA A 7 32.94 3.48 -11.83
N LEU A 8 33.44 4.62 -12.30
CA LEU A 8 32.77 5.91 -12.21
C LEU A 8 31.53 5.97 -13.13
N LEU A 9 31.62 5.34 -14.32
CA LEU A 9 30.51 5.24 -15.26
C LEU A 9 29.34 4.39 -14.71
N LEU A 10 29.65 3.30 -14.00
CA LEU A 10 28.64 2.42 -13.41
C LEU A 10 27.88 3.10 -12.26
N VAL A 11 28.57 3.89 -11.43
CA VAL A 11 27.93 4.69 -10.37
C VAL A 11 27.05 5.81 -10.96
N ALA A 12 27.48 6.41 -12.07
CA ALA A 12 26.69 7.43 -12.77
C ALA A 12 25.37 6.86 -13.32
N ILE A 13 25.35 5.61 -13.82
CA ILE A 13 24.13 4.97 -14.35
C ILE A 13 23.12 4.66 -13.24
N THR A 14 23.57 4.28 -12.05
CA THR A 14 22.66 4.02 -10.91
C THR A 14 22.00 5.27 -10.33
N LEU A 15 22.54 6.47 -10.60
CA LEU A 15 21.96 7.73 -10.12
C LEU A 15 20.79 8.23 -11.00
N ILE A 16 20.57 7.63 -12.17
CA ILE A 16 19.52 8.04 -13.13
C ILE A 16 18.24 7.20 -12.98
N SER A 17 18.20 6.21 -12.08
CA SER A 17 16.94 5.53 -11.75
C SER A 17 16.10 6.43 -10.84
N GLY A 18 15.35 7.36 -11.45
CA GLY A 18 14.30 8.10 -10.76
C GLY A 18 13.09 7.20 -10.52
N CYS A 19 12.52 7.23 -9.32
CA CYS A 19 11.21 6.66 -9.08
C CYS A 19 10.19 7.50 -9.86
N VAL A 20 9.50 6.89 -10.81
CA VAL A 20 8.37 7.54 -11.50
C VAL A 20 7.17 7.47 -10.56
N ASP A 21 6.72 8.62 -10.08
CA ASP A 21 5.46 8.74 -9.35
C ASP A 21 4.33 9.04 -10.33
N TYR A 22 3.09 8.71 -9.95
CA TYR A 22 1.90 9.03 -10.75
C TYR A 22 0.99 9.97 -9.99
N ARG A 23 0.49 11.00 -10.68
CA ARG A 23 -0.42 11.98 -10.09
C ARG A 23 -1.61 12.27 -10.99
N TRP A 24 -2.77 12.50 -10.37
CA TRP A 24 -3.95 12.99 -11.07
C TRP A 24 -3.88 14.50 -11.30
N VAL A 25 -4.08 14.93 -12.54
CA VAL A 25 -4.08 16.33 -12.95
C VAL A 25 -5.33 16.66 -13.75
N LYS A 26 -5.80 17.91 -13.63
CA LYS A 26 -6.89 18.47 -14.42
C LYS A 26 -6.68 19.98 -14.51
N ALA A 27 -6.75 20.53 -15.72
CA ALA A 27 -6.49 21.94 -15.97
C ALA A 27 -7.42 22.83 -15.14
N GLY A 28 -6.86 23.82 -14.45
CA GLY A 28 -7.62 24.78 -13.63
C GLY A 28 -8.13 24.25 -12.30
N MET A 29 -7.81 23.01 -11.92
CA MET A 29 -8.23 22.43 -10.63
C MET A 29 -7.10 22.48 -9.61
N SER A 30 -7.47 22.67 -8.34
CA SER A 30 -6.52 22.65 -7.23
C SER A 30 -6.21 21.23 -6.75
N GLU A 31 -5.14 21.09 -5.97
CA GLU A 31 -4.80 19.87 -5.25
C GLU A 31 -5.92 19.44 -4.28
N HIS A 32 -6.63 20.41 -3.68
CA HIS A 32 -7.78 20.13 -2.82
C HIS A 32 -8.93 19.51 -3.61
N ASP A 33 -9.23 20.04 -4.79
CA ASP A 33 -10.29 19.49 -5.66
C ASP A 33 -9.97 18.07 -6.10
N ARG A 34 -8.68 17.79 -6.39
CA ARG A 34 -8.21 16.43 -6.67
C ARG A 34 -8.49 15.51 -5.50
N GLN A 35 -8.11 15.91 -4.29
CA GLN A 35 -8.26 15.07 -3.10
C GLN A 35 -9.73 14.78 -2.82
N VAL A 36 -10.60 15.78 -2.90
CA VAL A 36 -12.05 15.60 -2.70
C VAL A 36 -12.62 14.61 -3.71
N GLN A 37 -12.24 14.72 -4.99
CA GLN A 37 -12.74 13.82 -6.02
C GLN A 37 -12.16 12.41 -5.91
N LEU A 38 -10.88 12.28 -5.58
CA LEU A 38 -10.22 10.99 -5.36
C LEU A 38 -10.87 10.24 -4.19
N THR A 39 -11.06 10.91 -3.04
CA THR A 39 -11.74 10.33 -1.88
C THR A 39 -13.18 9.91 -2.20
N ALA A 40 -13.91 10.68 -3.02
CA ALA A 40 -15.24 10.28 -3.47
C ALA A 40 -15.21 9.02 -4.35
N CYS A 41 -14.20 8.89 -5.23
CA CYS A 41 -14.00 7.70 -6.05
C CYS A 41 -13.60 6.49 -5.21
N GLU A 42 -12.69 6.63 -4.23
CA GLU A 42 -12.32 5.59 -3.27
C GLU A 42 -13.54 5.09 -2.47
N ALA A 43 -14.35 6.01 -1.95
CA ALA A 43 -15.56 5.67 -1.20
C ALA A 43 -16.58 4.93 -2.07
N LYS A 44 -16.72 5.31 -3.35
CA LYS A 44 -17.57 4.58 -4.29
C LYS A 44 -17.01 3.19 -4.57
N ALA A 45 -15.71 3.07 -4.84
CA ALA A 45 -15.07 1.80 -5.13
C ALA A 45 -15.19 0.81 -3.97
N LEU A 46 -15.09 1.28 -2.72
CA LEU A 46 -15.33 0.47 -1.52
C LEU A 46 -16.78 -0.01 -1.37
N LYS A 47 -17.77 0.77 -1.83
CA LYS A 47 -19.17 0.36 -1.83
C LYS A 47 -19.46 -0.67 -2.93
N ASP A 48 -18.94 -0.43 -4.12
CA ASP A 48 -19.18 -1.26 -5.30
C ASP A 48 -18.41 -2.59 -5.20
N LEU A 49 -17.20 -2.55 -4.64
CA LEU A 49 -16.37 -3.71 -4.35
C LEU A 49 -15.85 -3.57 -2.92
N PRO A 50 -16.48 -4.23 -1.93
CA PRO A 50 -16.00 -4.23 -0.55
C PRO A 50 -14.66 -4.98 -0.39
N PRO A 51 -13.92 -4.74 0.73
CA PRO A 51 -12.75 -5.54 1.07
C PRO A 51 -13.08 -7.02 1.18
N ASP A 52 -12.27 -7.87 0.55
CA ASP A 52 -12.33 -9.33 0.74
C ASP A 52 -11.11 -9.77 1.56
N ASN A 53 -11.23 -9.61 2.87
CA ASN A 53 -10.15 -9.86 3.81
C ASN A 53 -9.94 -11.37 4.02
N GLN A 54 -8.84 -11.88 3.50
CA GLN A 54 -8.43 -13.28 3.61
C GLN A 54 -7.23 -13.42 4.54
N VAL A 55 -7.23 -14.48 5.36
CA VAL A 55 -6.07 -14.80 6.21
C VAL A 55 -5.06 -15.58 5.39
N GLU A 56 -3.93 -14.94 5.07
CA GLU A 56 -2.85 -15.53 4.28
C GLU A 56 -1.99 -16.48 5.13
N ASN A 57 -1.74 -16.09 6.40
CA ASN A 57 -0.94 -16.87 7.34
C ASN A 57 -1.42 -16.63 8.77
N SER A 58 -1.37 -17.67 9.60
CA SER A 58 -1.67 -17.61 11.02
C SER A 58 -0.52 -18.20 11.81
N ARG A 59 0.04 -17.41 12.73
CA ARG A 59 1.02 -17.87 13.72
C ARG A 59 0.37 -17.84 15.09
N SER A 60 0.47 -18.94 15.83
CA SER A 60 0.12 -18.93 17.24
C SER A 60 1.37 -18.99 18.12
N GLU A 61 1.39 -18.18 19.16
CA GLU A 61 2.43 -18.19 20.19
C GLU A 61 1.80 -18.62 21.50
N LEU A 62 2.35 -19.68 22.11
CA LEU A 62 1.96 -20.14 23.44
C LEU A 62 2.87 -19.46 24.45
N SER A 63 2.26 -18.71 25.37
CA SER A 63 2.95 -18.14 26.52
C SER A 63 2.41 -18.77 27.78
N LEU A 64 3.32 -19.19 28.66
CA LEU A 64 3.00 -19.68 29.98
C LEU A 64 3.17 -18.52 30.95
N LYS A 65 2.09 -18.16 31.66
CA LYS A 65 2.16 -17.19 32.76
C LYS A 65 2.09 -17.95 34.07
N ASP A 66 3.12 -17.77 34.90
CA ASP A 66 3.12 -18.24 36.28
C ASP A 66 2.15 -17.40 37.10
N LYS A 67 1.21 -18.06 37.78
CA LYS A 67 0.42 -17.42 38.85
C LYS A 67 1.21 -17.50 40.14
N THR A 68 1.44 -16.35 40.76
CA THR A 68 2.26 -16.23 41.97
C THR A 68 1.62 -16.86 43.21
N ASP A 69 0.30 -17.14 43.18
CA ASP A 69 -0.45 -17.55 44.38
C ASP A 69 -0.99 -18.99 44.38
N ASP A 70 -0.98 -19.69 43.25
CA ASP A 70 -1.37 -21.10 43.15
C ASP A 70 -0.56 -21.74 42.02
N LYS A 71 0.04 -22.92 42.26
CA LYS A 71 0.91 -23.68 41.30
C LYS A 71 0.16 -24.18 40.03
N LYS A 72 -0.56 -23.31 39.34
CA LYS A 72 -1.23 -23.55 38.06
C LYS A 72 -0.62 -22.61 37.02
N LEU A 73 0.02 -23.20 36.02
CA LEU A 73 0.42 -22.52 34.79
C LEU A 73 -0.83 -22.16 33.99
N ASP A 74 -0.97 -20.88 33.61
CA ASP A 74 -1.99 -20.46 32.65
C ASP A 74 -1.38 -20.47 31.24
N GLU A 75 -1.94 -21.28 30.35
CA GLU A 75 -1.56 -21.32 28.94
C GLU A 75 -2.32 -20.22 28.19
N ASN A 76 -1.62 -19.16 27.79
CA ASN A 76 -2.17 -18.12 26.93
C ASN A 76 -1.70 -18.33 25.50
N LYS A 77 -2.64 -18.58 24.58
CA LYS A 77 -2.37 -18.74 23.15
C LYS A 77 -2.76 -17.47 22.42
N GLU A 78 -1.77 -16.69 22.00
CA GLU A 78 -1.99 -15.53 21.13
C GLU A 78 -1.91 -15.97 19.67
N THR A 79 -2.80 -15.47 18.82
CA THR A 79 -2.82 -15.80 17.38
C THR A 79 -2.71 -14.54 16.54
N TYR A 80 -1.68 -14.50 15.71
CA TYR A 80 -1.34 -13.42 14.81
C TYR A 80 -1.74 -13.82 13.39
N ASN A 81 -2.67 -13.09 12.80
CA ASN A 81 -3.14 -13.32 11.44
C ASN A 81 -2.59 -12.24 10.51
N ARG A 82 -1.97 -12.65 9.41
CA ARG A 82 -1.71 -11.78 8.28
C ARG A 82 -2.96 -11.75 7.41
N ILE A 83 -3.59 -10.59 7.30
CA ILE A 83 -4.83 -10.38 6.54
C ILE A 83 -4.50 -9.60 5.27
N THR A 84 -4.97 -10.09 4.13
CA THR A 84 -4.83 -9.46 2.82
C THR A 84 -6.20 -9.25 2.20
N ASP A 85 -6.41 -8.09 1.59
CA ASP A 85 -7.64 -7.77 0.87
C ASP A 85 -7.51 -8.22 -0.60
N ALA A 86 -8.16 -9.33 -0.94
CA ALA A 86 -8.09 -9.93 -2.27
C ALA A 86 -8.63 -9.00 -3.37
N ASN A 87 -9.48 -8.04 -3.00
CA ASN A 87 -10.12 -7.10 -3.93
C ASN A 87 -9.33 -5.79 -4.11
N ALA A 88 -8.21 -5.58 -3.40
CA ALA A 88 -7.51 -4.31 -3.38
C ALA A 88 -7.14 -3.82 -4.78
N SER A 89 -6.48 -4.68 -5.56
CA SER A 89 -6.03 -4.33 -6.93
C SER A 89 -7.18 -4.03 -7.89
N GLN A 90 -8.32 -4.72 -7.78
CA GLN A 90 -9.49 -4.48 -8.61
C GLN A 90 -10.18 -3.17 -8.22
N ARG A 91 -10.10 -2.79 -6.94
CA ARG A 91 -10.63 -1.53 -6.43
C ARG A 91 -9.86 -0.33 -6.98
N ASP A 92 -8.55 -0.46 -7.17
CA ASP A 92 -7.73 0.56 -7.82
C ASP A 92 -8.21 0.84 -9.26
N VAL A 93 -8.63 -0.19 -9.99
CA VAL A 93 -9.20 -0.04 -11.34
C VAL A 93 -10.52 0.76 -11.31
N LEU A 94 -11.37 0.54 -10.30
CA LEU A 94 -12.61 1.30 -10.13
C LEU A 94 -12.35 2.76 -9.79
N ILE A 95 -11.34 3.03 -8.97
CA ILE A 95 -10.89 4.39 -8.63
C ILE A 95 -10.37 5.09 -9.88
N ASP A 96 -9.46 4.45 -10.62
CA ASP A 96 -8.90 4.99 -11.86
C ASP A 96 -10.01 5.30 -12.87
N ASN A 97 -10.93 4.37 -13.13
CA ASN A 97 -12.07 4.60 -14.03
C ASN A 97 -12.94 5.78 -13.57
N CYS A 98 -13.24 5.88 -12.26
CA CYS A 98 -14.01 7.00 -11.72
C CYS A 98 -13.31 8.35 -11.94
N MET A 99 -12.00 8.41 -11.75
CA MET A 99 -11.21 9.63 -11.97
C MET A 99 -11.19 10.02 -13.45
N TYR A 100 -10.99 9.06 -14.36
CA TYR A 100 -11.06 9.30 -15.80
C TYR A 100 -12.43 9.81 -16.24
N GLN A 101 -13.52 9.21 -15.74
CA GLN A 101 -14.88 9.68 -16.03
C GLN A 101 -15.14 11.11 -15.53
N LYS A 102 -14.43 11.55 -14.49
CA LYS A 102 -14.46 12.93 -13.98
C LYS A 102 -13.53 13.88 -14.74
N GLY A 103 -12.82 13.38 -15.76
CA GLY A 103 -11.92 14.14 -16.62
C GLY A 103 -10.58 14.48 -15.97
N TRP A 104 -10.09 13.61 -15.06
CA TRP A 104 -8.71 13.67 -14.58
C TRP A 104 -7.82 12.79 -15.42
N ASP A 105 -6.58 13.25 -15.62
CA ASP A 105 -5.53 12.49 -16.29
C ASP A 105 -4.50 12.01 -15.29
N LYS A 106 -4.02 10.78 -15.44
CA LYS A 106 -2.94 10.20 -14.63
C LYS A 106 -1.63 10.44 -15.37
N VAL A 107 -0.76 11.26 -14.81
CA VAL A 107 0.52 11.63 -15.43
C VAL A 107 1.69 11.14 -14.57
N ALA A 108 2.74 10.68 -15.24
CA ALA A 108 4.02 10.42 -14.62
C ALA A 108 4.65 11.75 -14.17
N VAL A 109 5.09 11.81 -12.92
CA VAL A 109 5.84 12.89 -12.31
C VAL A 109 7.16 12.31 -11.81
N ASN A 110 8.27 12.92 -12.23
CA ASN A 110 9.63 12.57 -11.82
C ASN A 110 10.16 13.60 -10.83
#